data_AF-A0A2G9QJ94-F1
#
_entry.id   AF-A0A2G9QJ94-F1
#
_cell.length_a   1.000
_cell.length_b   1.000
_cell.length_c   1.000
_cell.angle_alpha   90.00
_cell.angle_beta   90.00
_cell.angle_gamma   90.00
#
_symmetry.space_group_name_H-M   'P 1'
#
loop_
_entity.id
_entity.type
_entity.pdbx_description
1 polymer ?
#
loop_
_entity_poly.entity_id
_entity_poly.type
_entity_poly.pdbx_seq_one_letter_code
_entity_poly.pdbx_strand_id
1 'polypeptide(L)'
;MGLLPLVNAIPKSLEVFLSIFHPFSFAIGIVESMHMENDLQGAFFSDIGGDSSHILSSAIYLTLDSVLYIILTLYFDKIIPDKHGVKHNPLFCLNPSFWSKKKMTTVPLGEGEHIKEDSGDYAEKVPIELLGKEAIRISNVKKMYSGKDKTTEALRGLNLDIYEGQITALLGHSGAGKTTLLNILSGMGRATGGSANIYGHPLSDLSLRQEIQRKIGFCPQIDIYFELLTVKENLEVFAQIKGVPRSKVKSEVEKVLSDLDIENIEDMKANKLSGGQRRKLTLGIALLGDPKVTPSCDTEAITSLIKQHVSSAKLSTQNVEDLTFTLPFLNMDAFPALFSDLEGHVGRDIVSYGVSITTLDDVFLKLEGEAEIEKGDYGVFAQEQNEEEDHFSSEPEDSSLLMSDSGTPTISGLALWRQQVLAVARIRYLKVIHDIKGFRSILLLLALFILPLVTTTIVVNSFHSTNTWELTPQLYFRRPGDRAHRYYSNLLLVNTTGLPIENLVHGITAQNIAVDVLDGPYDENTTAYNGAIEITRDNN
;
A
#
# COMPACT_ATOMS: atom_id res chain seq x y z
N MET A 1 -21.29 -4.07 33.31
CA MET A 1 -22.49 -4.66 33.95
C MET A 1 -23.78 -4.56 33.13
N GLY A 2 -24.05 -3.50 32.34
CA GLY A 2 -25.32 -3.40 31.59
C GLY A 2 -25.48 -4.29 30.34
N LEU A 3 -24.40 -4.78 29.74
CA LEU A 3 -24.42 -5.61 28.52
C LEU A 3 -24.66 -7.12 28.79
N LEU A 4 -24.28 -7.61 29.98
CA LEU A 4 -24.35 -9.03 30.35
C LEU A 4 -25.80 -9.59 30.33
N PRO A 5 -26.80 -8.90 30.89
CA PRO A 5 -28.20 -9.37 30.85
C PRO A 5 -28.80 -9.28 29.44
N LEU A 6 -28.32 -8.34 28.63
CA LEU A 6 -28.78 -8.14 27.26
C LEU A 6 -28.29 -9.25 26.34
N VAL A 7 -27.02 -9.64 26.44
CA VAL A 7 -26.43 -10.74 25.66
C VAL A 7 -27.08 -12.07 26.05
N ASN A 8 -27.29 -12.31 27.35
CA ASN A 8 -27.96 -13.53 27.84
C ASN A 8 -29.46 -13.62 27.46
N ALA A 9 -30.09 -12.51 27.06
CA ALA A 9 -31.48 -12.48 26.61
C ALA A 9 -31.62 -12.75 25.09
N ILE A 10 -30.51 -12.80 24.34
CA ILE A 10 -30.54 -13.02 22.90
C ILE A 10 -30.66 -14.52 22.60
N PRO A 11 -31.61 -14.95 21.75
CA PRO A 11 -31.68 -16.35 21.33
C PRO A 11 -30.44 -16.72 20.48
N LYS A 12 -29.90 -17.92 20.69
CA LYS A 12 -28.66 -18.40 20.04
C LYS A 12 -28.64 -18.27 18.51
N SER A 13 -29.80 -18.37 17.86
CA SER A 13 -29.92 -18.17 16.40
C SER A 13 -29.71 -16.72 15.98
N LEU A 14 -30.14 -15.75 16.78
CA LEU A 14 -29.94 -14.32 16.54
C LEU A 14 -28.50 -13.91 16.85
N GLU A 15 -27.89 -14.54 17.87
CA GLU A 15 -26.48 -14.38 18.19
C GLU A 15 -25.60 -14.74 16.99
N VAL A 16 -25.77 -15.94 16.41
CA VAL A 16 -25.03 -16.38 15.21
C VAL A 16 -25.20 -15.42 14.03
N PHE A 17 -26.41 -14.87 13.83
CA PHE A 17 -26.68 -13.93 12.75
C PHE A 17 -26.01 -12.56 12.98
N LEU A 18 -26.07 -12.04 14.21
CA LEU A 18 -25.46 -10.76 14.56
C LEU A 18 -23.93 -10.86 14.65
N SER A 19 -23.37 -12.04 14.91
CA SER A 19 -21.93 -12.32 14.89
C SER A 19 -21.27 -12.19 13.51
N ILE A 20 -22.05 -12.01 12.44
CA ILE A 20 -21.56 -11.60 11.10
C ILE A 20 -21.05 -10.15 11.12
N PHE A 21 -21.43 -9.35 12.12
CA PHE A 21 -20.95 -7.99 12.29
C PHE A 21 -19.81 -7.95 13.31
N HIS A 22 -18.60 -7.62 12.84
CA HIS A 22 -17.40 -7.57 13.68
C HIS A 22 -17.54 -6.81 15.02
N PRO A 23 -18.27 -5.66 15.12
CA PRO A 23 -18.38 -4.95 16.40
C PRO A 23 -19.18 -5.75 17.43
N PHE A 24 -20.16 -6.53 16.97
CA PHE A 24 -20.98 -7.38 17.82
C PHE A 24 -20.20 -8.60 18.30
N SER A 25 -19.50 -9.30 17.39
CA SER A 25 -18.64 -10.43 17.75
C SER A 25 -17.53 -10.02 18.73
N PHE A 26 -16.93 -8.84 18.53
CA PHE A 26 -15.93 -8.30 19.45
C PHE A 26 -16.53 -7.94 20.82
N ALA A 27 -17.73 -7.35 20.84
CA ALA A 27 -18.43 -7.03 22.09
C ALA A 27 -18.78 -8.28 22.90
N ILE A 28 -19.24 -9.36 22.27
CA ILE A 28 -19.50 -10.64 22.94
C ILE A 28 -18.22 -11.20 23.55
N GLY A 29 -17.11 -11.23 22.80
CA GLY A 29 -15.83 -11.73 23.31
C GLY A 29 -15.32 -10.95 24.53
N ILE A 30 -15.51 -9.62 24.56
CA ILE A 30 -15.19 -8.79 25.74
C ILE A 30 -16.11 -9.13 26.92
N VAL A 31 -17.41 -9.25 26.68
CA VAL A 31 -18.41 -9.52 27.73
C VAL A 31 -18.14 -10.88 28.39
N GLU A 32 -17.75 -11.88 27.61
CA GLU A 32 -17.37 -13.21 28.11
C GLU A 32 -16.03 -13.21 28.83
N SER A 33 -15.03 -12.47 28.31
CA SER A 33 -13.76 -12.28 29.01
C SER A 33 -13.97 -11.61 30.37
N MET A 34 -14.88 -10.65 30.48
CA MET A 34 -15.23 -10.00 31.76
C MET A 34 -15.96 -10.97 32.71
N HIS A 35 -16.74 -11.92 32.19
CA HIS A 35 -17.39 -12.94 33.02
C HIS A 35 -16.34 -13.88 33.64
N MET A 36 -15.39 -14.36 32.83
CA MET A 36 -14.31 -15.24 33.30
C MET A 36 -13.37 -14.55 34.29
N GLU A 37 -13.20 -13.23 34.18
CA GLU A 37 -12.46 -12.42 35.15
C GLU A 37 -13.21 -12.29 36.48
N ASN A 38 -14.54 -12.10 36.44
CA ASN A 38 -15.38 -12.09 37.64
C ASN A 38 -15.38 -13.44 38.37
N ASP A 39 -15.23 -14.55 37.66
CA ASP A 39 -15.16 -15.90 38.23
C ASP A 39 -13.76 -16.26 38.78
N LEU A 40 -12.81 -15.31 38.79
CA LEU A 40 -11.43 -15.47 39.27
C LEU A 40 -10.58 -16.52 38.51
N GLN A 41 -11.08 -17.07 37.41
CA GLN A 41 -10.35 -18.03 36.57
C GLN A 41 -9.38 -17.32 35.61
N GLY A 42 -9.66 -16.07 35.23
CA GLY A 42 -8.84 -15.31 34.28
C GLY A 42 -8.93 -15.89 32.85
N ALA A 43 -8.46 -15.11 31.87
CA ALA A 43 -8.43 -15.54 30.47
C ALA A 43 -7.00 -15.95 30.07
N PHE A 44 -6.61 -17.19 30.36
CA PHE A 44 -5.32 -17.72 29.97
C PHE A 44 -5.41 -18.52 28.66
N PHE A 45 -4.36 -18.46 27.82
CA PHE A 45 -4.28 -19.24 26.57
C PHE A 45 -4.38 -20.76 26.81
N SER A 46 -4.13 -21.23 28.03
CA SER A 46 -4.26 -22.63 28.45
C SER A 46 -5.71 -23.09 28.64
N ASP A 47 -6.65 -22.18 28.90
CA ASP A 47 -8.05 -22.52 29.14
C ASP A 47 -8.88 -22.59 27.85
N ILE A 48 -8.32 -22.17 26.72
CA ILE A 48 -8.96 -22.07 25.39
C ILE A 48 -9.67 -23.36 24.94
N GLY A 49 -9.26 -24.52 25.46
CA GLY A 49 -9.86 -25.83 25.14
C GLY A 49 -11.05 -26.26 26.01
N GLY A 50 -11.41 -25.51 27.07
CA GLY A 50 -12.44 -25.87 28.06
C GLY A 50 -13.71 -25.00 28.00
N ASP A 51 -14.25 -24.61 29.16
CA ASP A 51 -15.45 -23.76 29.32
C ASP A 51 -15.35 -22.38 28.62
N SER A 52 -14.18 -22.02 28.10
CA SER A 52 -13.92 -20.85 27.27
C SER A 52 -14.33 -21.03 25.80
N SER A 53 -15.21 -22.00 25.46
CA SER A 53 -15.65 -22.28 24.09
C SER A 53 -16.22 -21.05 23.39
N HIS A 54 -16.75 -20.12 24.17
CA HIS A 54 -17.36 -18.91 23.67
C HIS A 54 -16.34 -17.85 23.20
N ILE A 55 -15.23 -17.65 23.93
CA ILE A 55 -14.13 -16.79 23.48
C ILE A 55 -13.53 -17.34 22.18
N LEU A 56 -13.33 -18.66 22.10
CA LEU A 56 -12.87 -19.30 20.87
C LEU A 56 -13.86 -19.08 19.71
N SER A 57 -15.17 -19.17 19.98
CA SER A 57 -16.20 -18.90 18.98
C SER A 57 -16.16 -17.44 18.48
N SER A 58 -15.97 -16.45 19.36
CA SER A 58 -15.82 -15.04 18.96
C SER A 58 -14.57 -14.80 18.09
N ALA A 59 -13.47 -15.49 18.39
CA ALA A 59 -12.24 -15.41 17.60
C ALA A 59 -12.44 -16.05 16.21
N ILE A 60 -13.18 -17.15 16.13
CA ILE A 60 -13.56 -17.80 14.86
C ILE A 60 -14.45 -16.86 14.04
N TYR A 61 -15.47 -16.24 14.64
CA TYR A 61 -16.36 -15.28 13.95
C TYR A 61 -15.57 -14.07 13.43
N LEU A 62 -14.70 -13.48 14.24
CA LEU A 62 -13.83 -12.36 13.80
C LEU A 62 -12.91 -12.76 12.64
N THR A 63 -12.40 -14.00 12.64
CA THR A 63 -11.58 -14.53 11.55
C THR A 63 -12.41 -14.70 10.29
N LEU A 64 -13.61 -15.29 10.38
CA LEU A 64 -14.53 -15.45 9.26
C LEU A 64 -14.96 -14.10 8.68
N ASP A 65 -15.28 -13.13 9.53
CA ASP A 65 -15.61 -11.76 9.12
C ASP A 65 -14.45 -11.12 8.37
N SER A 66 -13.22 -11.26 8.87
CA SER A 66 -12.03 -10.72 8.18
C SER A 66 -11.88 -11.30 6.76
N VAL A 67 -12.12 -12.60 6.59
CA VAL A 67 -12.10 -13.28 5.28
C VAL A 67 -13.25 -12.78 4.41
N LEU A 68 -14.45 -12.66 4.97
CA LEU A 68 -15.63 -12.15 4.26
C LEU A 68 -15.42 -10.72 3.77
N TYR A 69 -14.89 -9.83 4.62
CA TYR A 69 -14.57 -8.46 4.23
C TYR A 69 -13.47 -8.41 3.17
N ILE A 70 -12.46 -9.27 3.21
CA ILE A 70 -11.45 -9.36 2.14
C ILE A 70 -12.11 -9.77 0.82
N ILE A 71 -12.97 -10.80 0.82
CA ILE A 71 -13.69 -11.24 -0.38
C ILE A 71 -14.59 -10.12 -0.91
N LEU A 72 -15.34 -9.47 -0.01
CA LEU A 72 -16.24 -8.37 -0.35
C LEU A 72 -15.47 -7.17 -0.91
N THR A 73 -14.31 -6.86 -0.36
CA THR A 73 -13.40 -5.81 -0.85
C THR A 73 -12.90 -6.16 -2.25
N LEU A 74 -12.44 -7.38 -2.48
CA LEU A 74 -12.01 -7.85 -3.81
C LEU A 74 -13.16 -7.85 -4.83
N TYR A 75 -14.38 -8.14 -4.40
CA TYR A 75 -15.59 -8.10 -5.23
C TYR A 75 -15.97 -6.66 -5.60
N PHE A 76 -16.03 -5.77 -4.61
CA PHE A 76 -16.37 -4.37 -4.83
C PHE A 76 -15.31 -3.59 -5.59
N ASP A 77 -14.02 -3.90 -5.43
CA ASP A 77 -12.94 -3.33 -6.26
C ASP A 77 -13.16 -3.57 -7.76
N LYS A 78 -13.85 -4.67 -8.14
CA LYS A 78 -14.18 -4.97 -9.54
C LYS A 78 -15.49 -4.35 -10.04
N ILE A 79 -16.38 -3.94 -9.14
CA ILE A 79 -17.76 -3.54 -9.46
C ILE A 79 -17.99 -2.05 -9.25
N ILE A 80 -17.44 -1.49 -8.17
CA ILE A 80 -17.53 -0.07 -7.86
C ILE A 80 -16.60 0.67 -8.83
N PRO A 81 -17.10 1.68 -9.56
CA PRO A 81 -16.30 2.41 -10.52
C PRO A 81 -15.26 3.26 -9.78
N ASP A 82 -13.98 2.95 -9.99
CA ASP A 82 -12.95 3.96 -9.80
C ASP A 82 -13.03 4.99 -10.95
N LYS A 83 -12.53 6.21 -10.74
CA LYS A 83 -12.62 7.35 -11.67
C LYS A 83 -12.15 7.02 -13.09
N HIS A 84 -11.30 6.01 -13.24
CA HIS A 84 -10.69 5.56 -14.49
C HIS A 84 -10.78 4.02 -14.69
N GLY A 85 -11.75 3.37 -14.02
CA GLY A 85 -11.91 1.92 -14.03
C GLY A 85 -13.03 1.43 -14.96
N VAL A 86 -12.82 0.27 -15.57
CA VAL A 86 -13.84 -0.37 -16.41
C VAL A 86 -14.69 -1.32 -15.58
N LYS A 87 -16.01 -1.05 -15.51
CA LYS A 87 -16.96 -1.88 -14.74
C LYS A 87 -17.02 -3.33 -15.22
N HIS A 88 -16.87 -4.29 -14.30
CA HIS A 88 -17.30 -5.67 -14.54
C HIS A 88 -18.79 -5.83 -14.24
N ASN A 89 -19.46 -6.76 -14.94
CA ASN A 89 -20.83 -7.15 -14.61
C ASN A 89 -20.83 -7.77 -13.19
N PRO A 90 -21.77 -7.45 -12.29
CA PRO A 90 -21.83 -8.04 -10.94
C PRO A 90 -21.73 -9.57 -10.91
N LEU A 91 -22.20 -10.27 -11.95
CA LEU A 91 -22.14 -11.72 -12.07
C LEU A 91 -20.89 -12.24 -12.80
N PHE A 92 -19.81 -11.45 -12.89
CA PHE A 92 -18.61 -11.81 -13.65
C PHE A 92 -17.95 -13.12 -13.17
N CYS A 93 -18.00 -13.40 -11.86
CA CYS A 93 -17.40 -14.58 -11.25
C CYS A 93 -18.10 -15.89 -11.63
N LEU A 94 -19.33 -15.83 -12.14
CA LEU A 94 -20.09 -16.98 -12.64
C LEU A 94 -19.79 -17.27 -14.12
N ASN A 95 -19.12 -16.37 -14.83
CA ASN A 95 -18.85 -16.55 -16.25
C ASN A 95 -17.57 -17.39 -16.43
N PRO A 96 -17.62 -18.56 -17.09
CA PRO A 96 -16.45 -19.42 -17.28
C PRO A 96 -15.28 -18.72 -18.00
N SER A 97 -15.59 -17.72 -18.83
CA SER A 97 -14.60 -16.90 -19.54
C SER A 97 -13.74 -16.04 -18.61
N PHE A 98 -14.17 -15.79 -17.36
CA PHE A 98 -13.37 -15.07 -16.36
C PHE A 98 -12.26 -15.95 -15.78
N TRP A 99 -12.54 -17.23 -15.57
CA TRP A 99 -11.60 -18.19 -14.99
C TRP A 99 -10.69 -18.83 -16.03
N SER A 100 -11.11 -18.86 -17.29
CA SER A 100 -10.32 -19.40 -18.40
C SER A 100 -9.39 -18.34 -18.99
N LYS A 101 -8.08 -18.51 -18.83
CA LYS A 101 -7.08 -17.63 -19.46
C LYS A 101 -6.96 -17.93 -20.96
N LYS A 102 -7.33 -16.97 -21.80
CA LYS A 102 -6.90 -16.97 -23.20
C LYS A 102 -5.49 -16.40 -23.27
N LYS A 103 -4.58 -17.09 -23.97
CA LYS A 103 -3.26 -16.54 -24.31
C LYS A 103 -3.38 -15.72 -25.58
N MET A 104 -2.84 -14.51 -25.55
CA MET A 104 -2.69 -13.62 -26.68
C MET A 104 -1.68 -14.23 -27.66
N THR A 105 -2.13 -14.48 -28.87
CA THR A 105 -1.26 -14.80 -30.02
C THR A 105 -1.18 -13.54 -30.85
N THR A 106 0.01 -13.05 -31.21
CA THR A 106 0.11 -11.96 -32.17
C THR A 106 -0.47 -12.46 -33.48
N VAL A 107 -1.66 -11.96 -33.82
CA VAL A 107 -2.27 -12.18 -35.12
C VAL A 107 -2.03 -10.88 -35.86
N PRO A 108 -1.31 -10.88 -36.99
CA PRO A 108 -1.25 -9.68 -37.82
C PRO A 108 -2.68 -9.22 -38.04
N LEU A 109 -2.95 -7.93 -37.88
CA LEU A 109 -4.26 -7.39 -38.25
C LEU A 109 -4.41 -7.63 -39.75
N GLY A 110 -5.00 -8.78 -40.11
CA GLY A 110 -5.15 -9.18 -41.50
C GLY A 110 -5.95 -8.14 -42.28
N GLU A 111 -5.97 -8.32 -43.59
CA GLU A 111 -6.74 -7.58 -44.60
C GLU A 111 -8.26 -7.65 -44.34
N GLY A 112 -8.72 -7.14 -43.21
CA GLY A 112 -10.11 -6.75 -43.00
C GLY A 112 -10.31 -5.42 -43.70
N GLU A 113 -11.33 -5.34 -44.57
CA GLU A 113 -11.73 -4.19 -45.39
C GLU A 113 -10.83 -2.97 -45.17
N HIS A 114 -9.83 -2.78 -46.04
CA HIS A 114 -9.12 -1.51 -46.15
C HIS A 114 -10.16 -0.41 -45.99
N ILE A 115 -9.94 0.44 -44.99
CA ILE A 115 -10.75 1.62 -44.71
C ILE A 115 -11.01 2.25 -46.08
N LYS A 116 -12.26 2.18 -46.56
CA LYS A 116 -12.64 2.82 -47.82
C LYS A 116 -12.11 4.23 -47.74
N GLU A 117 -11.29 4.59 -48.73
CA GLU A 117 -10.75 5.92 -48.96
C GLU A 117 -11.89 6.94 -48.96
N ASP A 118 -12.27 7.40 -47.77
CA ASP A 118 -13.12 8.56 -47.52
C ASP A 118 -12.42 9.48 -46.51
N SER A 119 -11.10 9.31 -46.39
CA SER A 119 -10.21 10.28 -45.75
C SER A 119 -10.09 11.46 -46.71
N GLY A 120 -10.81 12.55 -46.41
CA GLY A 120 -10.74 13.79 -47.18
C GLY A 120 -9.31 14.34 -47.29
N ASP A 121 -9.15 15.46 -48.01
CA ASP A 121 -7.90 16.15 -48.40
C ASP A 121 -6.80 16.36 -47.31
N TYR A 122 -7.05 15.98 -46.05
CA TYR A 122 -6.19 16.17 -44.90
C TYR A 122 -5.38 14.93 -44.46
N ALA A 123 -5.49 13.80 -45.17
CA ALA A 123 -4.76 12.57 -44.83
C ALA A 123 -3.71 12.22 -45.89
N GLU A 124 -2.46 12.04 -45.45
CA GLU A 124 -1.39 11.51 -46.30
C GLU A 124 -1.61 10.02 -46.56
N LYS A 125 -1.21 9.55 -47.74
CA LYS A 125 -1.25 8.12 -48.07
C LYS A 125 -0.25 7.36 -47.23
N VAL A 126 -0.66 6.20 -46.73
CA VAL A 126 0.20 5.32 -45.93
C VAL A 126 1.37 4.82 -46.79
N PRO A 127 2.63 5.02 -46.34
CA PRO A 127 3.80 4.42 -46.99
C PRO A 127 3.72 2.90 -47.07
N ILE A 128 4.21 2.32 -48.18
CA ILE A 128 4.16 0.87 -48.44
C ILE A 128 4.90 0.07 -47.35
N GLU A 129 5.93 0.65 -46.73
CA GLU A 129 6.75 0.04 -45.68
C GLU A 129 6.01 -0.20 -44.36
N LEU A 130 4.88 0.48 -44.15
CA LEU A 130 4.07 0.42 -42.93
C LEU A 130 2.88 -0.53 -43.06
N LEU A 131 2.55 -0.97 -44.27
CA LEU A 131 1.49 -1.94 -44.51
C LEU A 131 1.81 -3.26 -43.79
N GLY A 132 0.89 -3.72 -42.94
CA GLY A 132 1.06 -4.94 -42.14
C GLY A 132 1.84 -4.77 -40.83
N LYS A 133 2.30 -3.55 -40.51
CA LYS A 133 2.94 -3.20 -39.22
C LYS A 133 2.00 -2.41 -38.30
N GLU A 134 0.69 -2.56 -38.44
CA GLU A 134 -0.28 -1.86 -37.60
C GLU A 134 -0.25 -2.39 -36.16
N ALA A 135 0.25 -1.59 -35.23
CA ALA A 135 0.23 -1.88 -33.80
C ALA A 135 -1.16 -1.65 -33.20
N ILE A 136 -1.80 -0.53 -33.56
CA ILE A 136 -3.11 -0.12 -33.05
C ILE A 136 -4.00 0.27 -34.23
N ARG A 137 -5.19 -0.31 -34.30
CA ARG A 137 -6.24 0.06 -35.26
C ARG A 137 -7.46 0.59 -34.54
N ILE A 138 -7.84 1.82 -34.85
CA ILE A 138 -8.98 2.52 -34.28
C ILE A 138 -10.04 2.64 -35.37
N SER A 139 -11.22 2.06 -35.13
CA SER A 139 -12.31 2.02 -36.10
C SER A 139 -13.58 2.63 -35.51
N ASN A 140 -13.93 3.81 -36.01
CA ASN A 140 -15.13 4.59 -35.70
C ASN A 140 -15.33 4.77 -34.18
N VAL A 141 -14.25 5.02 -33.44
CA VAL A 141 -14.31 5.12 -31.97
C VAL A 141 -15.04 6.39 -31.55
N LYS A 142 -16.08 6.20 -30.75
CA LYS A 142 -16.93 7.26 -30.19
C LYS A 142 -16.89 7.23 -28.68
N LYS A 143 -16.91 8.41 -28.06
CA LYS A 143 -16.96 8.54 -26.61
C LYS A 143 -17.86 9.69 -26.21
N MET A 144 -18.88 9.38 -25.43
CA MET A 144 -19.77 10.35 -24.82
C MET A 144 -19.66 10.27 -23.30
N TYR A 145 -19.58 11.43 -22.66
CA TYR A 145 -19.67 11.58 -21.21
C TYR A 145 -21.03 12.18 -20.88
N SER A 146 -21.82 11.45 -20.09
CA SER A 146 -23.10 11.94 -19.56
C SER A 146 -22.87 12.58 -18.20
N GLY A 147 -22.90 13.90 -18.13
CA GLY A 147 -23.00 14.65 -16.87
C GLY A 147 -24.46 14.72 -16.39
N LYS A 148 -24.69 15.30 -15.20
CA LYS A 148 -26.04 15.44 -14.62
C LYS A 148 -27.01 16.18 -15.54
N ASP A 149 -26.53 17.19 -16.28
CA ASP A 149 -27.37 18.05 -17.14
C ASP A 149 -26.89 18.19 -18.60
N LYS A 150 -25.73 17.62 -18.97
CA LYS A 150 -25.18 17.74 -20.34
C LYS A 150 -24.43 16.48 -20.77
N THR A 151 -24.73 16.00 -21.97
CA THR A 151 -23.94 14.97 -22.66
C THR A 151 -22.88 15.65 -23.52
N THR A 152 -21.62 15.43 -23.19
CA THR A 152 -20.49 15.95 -23.97
C THR A 152 -19.91 14.82 -24.81
N GLU A 153 -19.93 14.99 -26.13
CA GLU A 153 -19.28 14.09 -27.06
C GLU A 153 -17.79 14.44 -27.14
N ALA A 154 -16.94 13.57 -26.59
CA ALA A 154 -15.49 13.76 -26.54
C ALA A 154 -14.77 13.16 -27.76
N LEU A 155 -15.32 12.12 -28.39
CA LEU A 155 -14.79 11.54 -29.64
C LEU A 155 -15.96 11.26 -30.59
N ARG A 156 -15.84 11.73 -31.84
CA ARG A 156 -16.91 11.73 -32.86
C ARG A 156 -16.72 10.69 -33.97
N GLY A 157 -16.22 9.50 -33.65
CA GLY A 157 -16.03 8.43 -34.65
C GLY A 157 -14.68 8.54 -35.34
N LEU A 158 -13.60 8.42 -34.56
CA LEU A 158 -12.23 8.49 -35.05
C LEU A 158 -11.83 7.18 -35.76
N ASN A 159 -11.23 7.30 -36.93
CA ASN A 159 -10.50 6.23 -37.61
C ASN A 159 -9.01 6.60 -37.65
N LEU A 160 -8.15 5.74 -37.12
CA LEU A 160 -6.71 5.98 -37.05
C LEU A 160 -5.97 4.65 -36.92
N ASP A 161 -4.93 4.47 -37.71
CA ASP A 161 -3.98 3.36 -37.58
C ASP A 161 -2.64 3.91 -37.06
N ILE A 162 -2.03 3.20 -36.11
CA ILE A 162 -0.73 3.52 -35.51
C ILE A 162 0.20 2.35 -35.78
N TYR A 163 1.41 2.64 -36.27
CA TYR A 163 2.35 1.65 -36.77
C TYR A 163 3.49 1.39 -35.79
N GLU A 164 4.04 0.17 -35.82
CA GLU A 164 5.21 -0.20 -35.05
C GLU A 164 6.46 0.58 -35.50
N GLY A 165 7.32 0.94 -34.55
CA GLY A 165 8.59 1.64 -34.83
C GLY A 165 8.43 3.11 -35.21
N GLN A 166 7.23 3.69 -35.07
CA GLN A 166 6.98 5.10 -35.32
C GLN A 166 6.60 5.86 -34.05
N ILE A 167 7.08 7.10 -33.96
CA ILE A 167 6.61 8.05 -32.95
C ILE A 167 5.34 8.72 -33.48
N THR A 168 4.20 8.44 -32.84
CA THR A 168 2.92 9.06 -33.20
C THR A 168 2.57 10.16 -32.21
N ALA A 169 2.47 11.40 -32.69
CA ALA A 169 2.08 12.55 -31.90
C ALA A 169 0.60 12.91 -32.10
N LEU A 170 -0.15 13.03 -31.00
CA LEU A 170 -1.55 13.47 -30.99
C LEU A 170 -1.63 14.95 -30.61
N LEU A 171 -1.81 15.83 -31.60
CA LEU A 171 -1.85 17.27 -31.42
C LEU A 171 -3.28 17.82 -31.55
N GLY A 172 -3.59 18.89 -30.81
CA GLY A 172 -4.90 19.54 -30.84
C GLY A 172 -5.12 20.47 -29.64
N HIS A 173 -6.16 21.30 -29.67
CA HIS A 173 -6.49 22.19 -28.54
C HIS A 173 -6.97 21.40 -27.32
N SER A 174 -6.93 22.01 -26.12
CA SER A 174 -7.51 21.41 -24.92
C SER A 174 -9.00 21.12 -25.13
N GLY A 175 -9.46 19.95 -24.67
CA GLY A 175 -10.83 19.48 -24.90
C GLY A 175 -11.10 18.82 -26.27
N ALA A 176 -10.11 18.72 -27.16
CA ALA A 176 -10.26 18.01 -28.44
C ALA A 176 -10.45 16.48 -28.32
N GLY A 177 -10.28 15.91 -27.12
CA GLY A 177 -10.46 14.48 -26.85
C GLY A 177 -9.16 13.66 -26.77
N LYS A 178 -7.98 14.30 -26.84
CA LYS A 178 -6.64 13.65 -26.78
C LYS A 178 -6.49 12.70 -25.59
N THR A 179 -6.66 13.23 -24.37
CA THR A 179 -6.61 12.44 -23.12
C THR A 179 -7.69 11.36 -23.07
N THR A 180 -8.86 11.62 -23.66
CA THR A 180 -9.94 10.62 -23.74
C THR A 180 -9.55 9.45 -24.65
N LEU A 181 -8.91 9.72 -25.79
CA LEU A 181 -8.40 8.69 -26.69
C LEU A 181 -7.31 7.86 -26.01
N LEU A 182 -6.31 8.51 -25.41
CA LEU A 182 -5.23 7.83 -24.70
C LEU A 182 -5.73 6.97 -23.54
N ASN A 183 -6.73 7.44 -22.78
CA ASN A 183 -7.36 6.65 -21.73
C ASN A 183 -8.09 5.42 -22.28
N ILE A 184 -8.70 5.51 -23.46
CA ILE A 184 -9.32 4.33 -24.09
C ILE A 184 -8.24 3.33 -24.52
N LEU A 185 -7.16 3.81 -25.14
CA LEU A 185 -6.06 2.96 -25.61
C LEU A 185 -5.27 2.31 -24.47
N SER A 186 -5.04 3.00 -23.35
CA SER A 186 -4.45 2.44 -22.12
C SER A 186 -5.40 1.49 -21.37
N GLY A 187 -6.65 1.40 -21.83
CA GLY A 187 -7.72 0.62 -21.25
C GLY A 187 -8.47 1.35 -20.13
N MET A 188 -7.94 2.41 -19.52
CA MET A 188 -8.60 3.14 -18.42
C MET A 188 -10.04 3.61 -18.75
N GLY A 189 -10.33 3.87 -20.02
CA GLY A 189 -11.67 4.18 -20.52
C GLY A 189 -12.26 3.08 -21.38
N ARG A 190 -13.59 2.96 -21.38
CA ARG A 190 -14.34 2.26 -22.44
C ARG A 190 -14.82 3.24 -23.51
N ALA A 191 -14.70 2.86 -24.77
CA ALA A 191 -15.42 3.53 -25.86
C ALA A 191 -16.94 3.35 -25.70
N THR A 192 -17.71 4.35 -26.10
CA THR A 192 -19.18 4.30 -26.15
C THR A 192 -19.66 3.65 -27.46
N GLY A 193 -18.87 3.75 -28.53
CA GLY A 193 -19.10 3.09 -29.81
C GLY A 193 -17.80 2.89 -30.59
N GLY A 194 -17.83 2.05 -31.62
CA GLY A 194 -16.64 1.65 -32.39
C GLY A 194 -15.79 0.60 -31.68
N SER A 195 -14.62 0.31 -32.27
CA SER A 195 -13.66 -0.67 -31.74
C SER A 195 -12.23 -0.16 -31.89
N ALA A 196 -11.39 -0.49 -30.91
CA ALA A 196 -9.95 -0.29 -30.98
C ALA A 196 -9.25 -1.62 -30.72
N ASN A 197 -8.33 -1.98 -31.60
CA ASN A 197 -7.59 -3.24 -31.58
C ASN A 197 -6.11 -2.95 -31.37
N ILE A 198 -5.44 -3.74 -30.54
CA ILE A 198 -3.99 -3.66 -30.31
C ILE A 198 -3.38 -5.03 -30.61
N TYR A 199 -2.42 -5.10 -31.52
CA TYR A 199 -1.80 -6.35 -32.01
C TYR A 199 -2.82 -7.44 -32.41
N GLY A 200 -3.93 -7.03 -33.03
CA GLY A 200 -4.99 -7.93 -33.50
C GLY A 200 -6.09 -8.23 -32.48
N HIS A 201 -5.96 -7.73 -31.24
CA HIS A 201 -6.90 -8.03 -30.16
C HIS A 201 -7.77 -6.83 -29.81
N PRO A 202 -9.10 -6.97 -29.77
CA PRO A 202 -9.99 -5.88 -29.41
C PRO A 202 -9.88 -5.53 -27.92
N LEU A 203 -9.74 -4.24 -27.61
CA LEU A 203 -9.71 -3.71 -26.23
C LEU A 203 -11.00 -3.95 -25.44
N SER A 204 -12.08 -4.29 -26.14
CA SER A 204 -13.37 -4.65 -25.54
C SER A 204 -13.32 -6.00 -24.80
N ASP A 205 -12.39 -6.89 -25.16
CA ASP A 205 -12.24 -8.19 -24.50
C ASP A 205 -11.51 -8.05 -23.15
N LEU A 206 -12.28 -8.17 -22.07
CA LEU A 206 -11.77 -8.07 -20.70
C LEU A 206 -10.77 -9.17 -20.34
N SER A 207 -10.82 -10.33 -21.00
CA SER A 207 -9.93 -11.46 -20.70
C SER A 207 -8.49 -11.21 -21.19
N LEU A 208 -8.34 -10.53 -22.33
CA LEU A 208 -7.06 -10.22 -22.96
C LEU A 208 -6.46 -8.90 -22.49
N ARG A 209 -7.27 -8.03 -21.89
CA ARG A 209 -6.86 -6.71 -21.42
C ARG A 209 -5.61 -6.74 -20.52
N GLN A 210 -5.50 -7.72 -19.62
CA GLN A 210 -4.32 -7.83 -18.75
C GLN A 210 -3.04 -8.15 -19.53
N GLU A 211 -3.14 -8.91 -20.62
CA GLU A 211 -2.00 -9.23 -21.48
C GLU A 211 -1.65 -8.06 -22.39
N ILE A 212 -2.65 -7.35 -22.91
CA ILE A 212 -2.45 -6.09 -23.64
C ILE A 212 -1.73 -5.08 -22.74
N GLN A 213 -2.23 -4.83 -21.53
CA GLN A 213 -1.62 -3.88 -20.58
C GLN A 213 -0.19 -4.25 -20.15
N ARG A 214 0.23 -5.51 -20.26
CA ARG A 214 1.63 -5.90 -20.06
C ARG A 214 2.54 -5.51 -21.21
N LYS A 215 1.98 -5.37 -22.41
CA LYS A 215 2.69 -4.91 -23.60
C LYS A 215 2.62 -3.39 -23.79
N ILE A 216 1.86 -2.66 -22.97
CA ILE A 216 1.73 -1.20 -23.07
C ILE A 216 2.38 -0.54 -21.85
N GLY A 217 3.34 0.35 -22.07
CA GLY A 217 3.73 1.36 -21.08
C GLY A 217 2.79 2.57 -21.19
N PHE A 218 2.20 3.01 -20.10
CA PHE A 218 1.38 4.23 -20.08
C PHE A 218 1.97 5.21 -19.08
N CYS A 219 2.31 6.42 -19.56
CA CYS A 219 2.76 7.52 -18.74
C CYS A 219 1.64 8.58 -18.70
N PRO A 220 0.84 8.63 -17.63
CA PRO A 220 -0.21 9.63 -17.48
C PRO A 220 0.38 11.02 -17.31
N GLN A 221 -0.44 12.06 -17.48
CA GLN A 221 -0.05 13.45 -17.20
C GLN A 221 0.36 13.68 -15.74
N ILE A 222 -0.31 13.01 -14.80
CA ILE A 222 0.03 13.11 -13.37
C ILE A 222 1.21 12.20 -13.09
N ASP A 223 2.22 12.73 -12.39
CA ASP A 223 3.36 11.92 -11.99
C ASP A 223 2.97 10.82 -11.01
N ILE A 224 3.48 9.60 -11.26
CA ILE A 224 3.22 8.42 -10.44
C ILE A 224 4.53 8.00 -9.78
N TYR A 225 4.67 8.29 -8.50
CA TYR A 225 5.79 7.82 -7.70
C TYR A 225 5.43 7.79 -6.20
N PHE A 226 6.23 7.10 -5.40
CA PHE A 226 6.18 7.16 -3.95
C PHE A 226 7.11 8.25 -3.44
N GLU A 227 6.53 9.33 -2.92
CA GLU A 227 7.24 10.54 -2.46
C GLU A 227 8.38 10.29 -1.46
N LEU A 228 8.20 9.29 -0.58
CA LEU A 228 9.14 9.00 0.51
C LEU A 228 10.26 8.03 0.10
N LEU A 229 10.18 7.43 -1.08
CA LEU A 229 11.20 6.51 -1.61
C LEU A 229 12.18 7.28 -2.51
N THR A 230 13.38 6.73 -2.69
CA THR A 230 14.34 7.27 -3.66
C THR A 230 13.93 6.97 -5.10
N VAL A 231 14.55 7.63 -6.09
CA VAL A 231 14.35 7.35 -7.53
C VAL A 231 14.59 5.87 -7.82
N LYS A 232 15.73 5.33 -7.35
CA LYS A 232 16.10 3.92 -7.50
C LYS A 232 15.09 2.97 -6.85
N GLU A 233 14.68 3.25 -5.61
CA GLU A 233 13.70 2.43 -4.89
C GLU A 233 12.33 2.43 -5.59
N ASN A 234 11.91 3.59 -6.12
CA ASN A 234 10.70 3.70 -6.90
C ASN A 234 10.76 2.77 -8.12
N LEU A 235 11.82 2.89 -8.93
CA LEU A 235 11.98 2.06 -10.13
C LEU A 235 12.03 0.56 -9.78
N GLU A 236 12.76 0.17 -8.74
CA GLU A 236 12.81 -1.23 -8.30
C GLU A 236 11.45 -1.78 -7.86
N VAL A 237 10.68 -1.00 -7.10
CA VAL A 237 9.35 -1.39 -6.62
C VAL A 237 8.38 -1.51 -7.80
N PHE A 238 8.35 -0.54 -8.70
CA PHE A 238 7.48 -0.59 -9.88
C PHE A 238 7.86 -1.72 -10.83
N ALA A 239 9.16 -2.02 -11.00
CA ALA A 239 9.62 -3.18 -11.76
C ALA A 239 9.09 -4.48 -11.15
N GLN A 240 9.11 -4.59 -9.81
CA GLN A 240 8.55 -5.75 -9.13
C GLN A 240 7.03 -5.85 -9.27
N ILE A 241 6.31 -4.73 -9.22
CA ILE A 241 4.85 -4.69 -9.38
C ILE A 241 4.45 -5.10 -10.81
N LYS A 242 5.20 -4.63 -11.81
CA LYS A 242 5.03 -5.00 -13.23
C LYS A 242 5.40 -6.45 -13.54
N GLY A 243 6.07 -7.15 -12.63
CA GLY A 243 6.38 -8.57 -12.76
C GLY A 243 7.73 -8.89 -13.41
N VAL A 244 8.67 -7.93 -13.41
CA VAL A 244 10.06 -8.16 -13.79
C VAL A 244 10.68 -9.19 -12.83
N PRO A 245 11.34 -10.26 -13.32
CA PRO A 245 12.01 -11.22 -12.45
C PRO A 245 13.04 -10.56 -11.54
N ARG A 246 13.06 -10.94 -10.25
CA ARG A 246 13.96 -10.32 -9.25
C ARG A 246 15.43 -10.31 -9.64
N SER A 247 15.88 -11.31 -10.39
CA SER A 247 17.25 -11.37 -10.92
C SER A 247 17.56 -10.27 -11.94
N LYS A 248 16.56 -9.80 -12.68
CA LYS A 248 16.67 -8.75 -13.70
C LYS A 248 16.31 -7.35 -13.21
N VAL A 249 15.64 -7.22 -12.07
CA VAL A 249 15.17 -5.90 -11.57
C VAL A 249 16.31 -4.88 -11.51
N LYS A 250 17.49 -5.26 -10.99
CA LYS A 250 18.62 -4.33 -10.89
C LYS A 250 19.13 -3.88 -12.26
N SER A 251 19.33 -4.81 -13.18
CA SER A 251 19.83 -4.49 -14.53
C SER A 251 18.83 -3.64 -15.33
N GLU A 252 17.53 -3.91 -15.18
CA GLU A 252 16.48 -3.11 -15.83
C GLU A 252 16.40 -1.69 -15.26
N VAL A 253 16.58 -1.55 -13.95
CA VAL A 253 16.60 -0.23 -13.29
C VAL A 253 17.82 0.57 -13.71
N GLU A 254 19.00 -0.04 -13.73
CA GLU A 254 20.24 0.60 -14.22
C GLU A 254 20.10 1.03 -15.68
N LYS A 255 19.51 0.18 -16.54
CA LYS A 255 19.22 0.54 -17.92
C LYS A 255 18.31 1.77 -18.01
N VAL A 256 17.18 1.79 -17.30
CA VAL A 256 16.23 2.91 -17.35
C VAL A 256 16.82 4.21 -16.77
N LEU A 257 17.66 4.12 -15.75
CA LEU A 257 18.36 5.29 -15.21
C LEU A 257 19.28 5.90 -16.26
N SER A 258 19.96 5.06 -17.05
CA SER A 258 20.87 5.50 -18.11
C SER A 258 20.15 6.00 -19.37
N ASP A 259 19.10 5.31 -19.81
CA ASP A 259 18.28 5.73 -20.95
C ASP A 259 17.64 7.12 -20.73
N LEU A 260 17.46 7.54 -19.47
CA LEU A 260 16.83 8.81 -19.10
C LEU A 260 17.80 9.88 -18.56
N ASP A 261 19.08 9.55 -18.43
CA ASP A 261 20.12 10.43 -17.89
C ASP A 261 19.71 11.03 -16.53
N ILE A 262 19.50 10.12 -15.56
CA ILE A 262 19.07 10.43 -14.18
C ILE A 262 19.86 9.65 -13.12
N GLU A 263 21.03 9.10 -13.46
CA GLU A 263 21.89 8.38 -12.50
C GLU A 263 22.33 9.29 -11.34
N ASN A 264 22.54 10.59 -11.61
CA ASN A 264 22.96 11.58 -10.62
C ASN A 264 21.96 11.79 -9.47
N ILE A 265 20.68 11.46 -9.68
CA ILE A 265 19.60 11.63 -8.70
C ILE A 265 19.07 10.29 -8.17
N GLU A 266 19.75 9.17 -8.44
CA GLU A 266 19.23 7.82 -8.12
C GLU A 266 18.89 7.61 -6.63
N ASP A 267 19.70 8.20 -5.74
CA ASP A 267 19.55 8.11 -4.29
C ASP A 267 18.74 9.27 -3.68
N MET A 268 18.29 10.22 -4.52
CA MET A 268 17.47 11.33 -4.08
C MET A 268 16.02 10.88 -3.87
N LYS A 269 15.38 11.39 -2.80
CA LYS A 269 13.95 11.14 -2.54
C LYS A 269 13.08 11.81 -3.60
N ALA A 270 12.02 11.13 -4.03
CA ALA A 270 11.16 11.61 -5.11
C ALA A 270 10.49 12.96 -4.81
N ASN A 271 10.25 13.28 -3.54
CA ASN A 271 9.69 14.58 -3.13
C ASN A 271 10.65 15.78 -3.25
N LYS A 272 11.95 15.54 -3.47
CA LYS A 272 12.96 16.60 -3.65
C LYS A 272 13.29 16.90 -5.11
N LEU A 273 12.70 16.15 -6.04
CA LEU A 273 12.97 16.26 -7.47
C LEU A 273 12.29 17.50 -8.06
N SER A 274 12.92 18.09 -9.08
CA SER A 274 12.29 19.13 -9.90
C SER A 274 11.11 18.56 -10.72
N GLY A 275 10.26 19.42 -11.30
CA GLY A 275 9.15 18.98 -12.17
C GLY A 275 9.61 18.09 -13.32
N GLY A 276 10.65 18.49 -14.06
CA GLY A 276 11.22 17.69 -15.14
C GLY A 276 11.80 16.35 -14.69
N GLN A 277 12.47 16.31 -13.53
CA GLN A 277 13.01 15.07 -12.96
C GLN A 277 11.90 14.11 -12.51
N ARG A 278 10.82 14.63 -11.91
CA ARG A 278 9.63 13.83 -11.59
C ARG A 278 9.00 13.23 -12.84
N ARG A 279 8.93 14.02 -13.91
CA ARG A 279 8.43 13.57 -15.21
C ARG A 279 9.28 12.45 -15.81
N LYS A 280 10.62 12.60 -15.76
CA LYS A 280 11.55 11.55 -16.17
C LYS A 280 11.35 10.28 -15.34
N LEU A 281 11.19 10.37 -14.02
CA LEU A 281 10.90 9.20 -13.17
C LEU A 281 9.59 8.51 -13.59
N THR A 282 8.50 9.25 -13.82
CA THR A 282 7.22 8.69 -14.28
C THR A 282 7.37 7.98 -15.63
N LEU A 283 8.13 8.57 -16.57
CA LEU A 283 8.45 7.95 -17.86
C LEU A 283 9.28 6.67 -17.69
N GLY A 284 10.28 6.69 -16.80
CA GLY A 284 11.09 5.52 -16.47
C GLY A 284 10.23 4.39 -15.92
N ILE A 285 9.29 4.70 -15.03
CA ILE A 285 8.31 3.73 -14.54
C ILE A 285 7.49 3.14 -15.68
N ALA A 286 7.09 3.94 -16.67
CA ALA A 286 6.35 3.46 -17.84
C ALA A 286 7.21 2.53 -18.74
N LEU A 287 8.51 2.78 -18.85
CA LEU A 287 9.50 1.98 -19.61
C LEU A 287 9.91 0.67 -18.94
N LEU A 288 9.73 0.52 -17.62
CA LEU A 288 10.06 -0.73 -16.93
C LEU A 288 9.28 -1.94 -17.49
N GLY A 289 9.95 -3.09 -17.58
CA GLY A 289 9.33 -4.34 -18.06
C GLY A 289 9.31 -4.52 -19.57
N ASP A 290 10.14 -3.73 -20.25
CA ASP A 290 10.49 -3.84 -21.68
C ASP A 290 9.30 -3.69 -22.66
N PRO A 291 8.63 -2.53 -22.74
CA PRO A 291 8.12 -2.04 -24.00
C PRO A 291 9.30 -1.60 -24.86
N LYS A 292 9.86 -2.58 -25.59
CA LYS A 292 11.03 -2.47 -26.48
C LYS A 292 11.41 -1.04 -26.85
N VAL A 293 12.45 -0.57 -26.16
CA VAL A 293 13.43 0.41 -26.61
C VAL A 293 14.72 -0.40 -26.59
N THR A 294 14.91 -1.22 -27.62
CA THR A 294 16.15 -1.98 -27.81
C THR A 294 16.81 -1.51 -29.09
N PRO A 295 17.78 -0.60 -29.00
CA PRO A 295 18.78 -0.48 -30.03
C PRO A 295 19.93 -1.44 -29.66
N SER A 296 20.23 -2.37 -30.55
CA SER A 296 21.62 -2.78 -30.72
C SER A 296 22.12 -1.94 -31.88
N CYS A 297 22.41 -0.66 -31.63
CA CYS A 297 23.05 0.19 -32.63
C CYS A 297 24.49 -0.33 -32.77
N ASP A 298 24.85 -0.87 -33.93
CA ASP A 298 26.23 -1.26 -34.22
C ASP A 298 27.05 0.02 -34.47
N THR A 299 27.50 0.61 -33.37
CA THR A 299 28.19 1.89 -33.38
C THR A 299 29.50 1.83 -34.14
N GLU A 300 30.17 0.68 -34.17
CA GLU A 300 31.43 0.50 -34.88
C GLU A 300 31.23 0.47 -36.39
N ALA A 301 30.17 -0.20 -36.87
CA ALA A 301 29.81 -0.23 -38.28
C ALA A 301 29.42 1.16 -38.80
N ILE A 302 28.54 1.88 -38.10
CA ILE A 302 28.08 3.22 -38.52
C ILE A 302 29.21 4.26 -38.43
N THR A 303 30.03 4.21 -37.38
CA THR A 303 31.19 5.10 -37.25
C THR A 303 32.20 4.87 -38.38
N SER A 304 32.40 3.62 -38.79
CA SER A 304 33.30 3.27 -39.90
C SER A 304 32.79 3.80 -41.24
N LEU A 305 31.48 3.66 -41.49
CA LEU A 305 30.81 4.17 -42.70
C LEU A 305 30.95 5.70 -42.84
N ILE A 306 30.75 6.42 -41.74
CA ILE A 306 30.85 7.89 -41.72
C ILE A 306 32.32 8.33 -41.89
N LYS A 307 33.26 7.68 -41.19
CA LYS A 307 34.69 8.00 -41.30
C LYS A 307 35.30 7.64 -42.65
N GLN A 308 34.71 6.70 -43.39
CA GLN A 308 35.12 6.39 -44.77
C GLN A 308 34.91 7.59 -45.71
N HIS A 309 33.82 8.34 -45.53
CA HIS A 309 33.51 9.52 -46.34
C HIS A 309 34.10 10.80 -45.76
N VAL A 310 34.02 10.98 -44.44
CA VAL A 310 34.51 12.16 -43.73
C VAL A 310 35.41 11.70 -42.60
N SER A 311 36.70 11.54 -42.88
CA SER A 311 37.70 11.07 -41.91
C SER A 311 37.86 11.97 -40.68
N SER A 312 37.48 13.23 -40.80
CA SER A 312 37.49 14.24 -39.73
C SER A 312 36.18 14.34 -38.94
N ALA A 313 35.21 13.44 -39.17
CA ALA A 313 33.98 13.37 -38.40
C ALA A 313 34.27 13.03 -36.93
N LYS A 314 33.73 13.84 -36.00
CA LYS A 314 33.86 13.63 -34.56
C LYS A 314 32.53 13.17 -33.98
N LEU A 315 32.53 12.05 -33.27
CA LEU A 315 31.37 11.63 -32.49
C LEU A 315 31.23 12.57 -31.29
N SER A 316 30.12 13.30 -31.22
CA SER A 316 29.85 14.29 -30.17
C SER A 316 28.99 13.74 -29.06
N THR A 317 27.99 12.93 -29.42
CA THR A 317 27.09 12.30 -28.46
C THR A 317 26.88 10.86 -28.91
N GLN A 318 27.03 9.92 -27.98
CA GLN A 318 26.69 8.52 -28.18
C GLN A 318 25.58 8.19 -27.20
N ASN A 319 24.34 8.22 -27.69
CA ASN A 319 23.20 7.70 -26.96
C ASN A 319 22.95 6.25 -27.39
N VAL A 320 22.13 5.55 -26.62
CA VAL A 320 21.78 4.15 -26.87
C VAL A 320 21.07 4.00 -28.23
N GLU A 321 20.22 4.98 -28.61
CA GLU A 321 19.46 5.01 -29.87
C GLU A 321 20.01 5.96 -30.95
N ASP A 322 20.72 7.02 -30.56
CA ASP A 322 21.15 8.09 -31.48
C ASP A 322 22.66 8.28 -31.46
N LEU A 323 23.26 8.32 -32.66
CA LEU A 323 24.66 8.70 -32.86
C LEU A 323 24.73 10.10 -33.45
N THR A 324 25.27 11.06 -32.69
CA THR A 324 25.44 12.43 -33.18
C THR A 324 26.88 12.66 -33.62
N PHE A 325 27.08 12.90 -34.92
CA PHE A 325 28.38 13.24 -35.50
C PHE A 325 28.46 14.72 -35.84
N THR A 326 29.54 15.38 -35.42
CA THR A 326 29.90 16.70 -35.92
C THR A 326 30.77 16.55 -37.15
N LEU A 327 30.25 16.99 -38.29
CA LEU A 327 30.96 17.02 -39.56
C LEU A 327 31.58 18.41 -39.77
N PRO A 328 32.91 18.51 -40.00
CA PRO A 328 33.54 19.80 -40.24
C PRO A 328 33.20 20.34 -41.64
N PHE A 329 33.10 21.66 -41.73
CA PHE A 329 32.81 22.39 -42.97
C PHE A 329 33.86 22.22 -44.08
N LEU A 330 35.05 21.68 -43.76
CA LEU A 330 36.18 21.58 -44.67
C LEU A 330 35.98 20.57 -45.83
N ASN A 331 35.04 19.62 -45.69
CA ASN A 331 34.82 18.51 -46.62
C ASN A 331 33.35 18.40 -47.10
N MET A 332 32.69 19.53 -47.38
CA MET A 332 31.28 19.52 -47.85
C MET A 332 31.06 18.69 -49.11
N ASP A 333 32.07 18.59 -49.98
CA ASP A 333 31.97 17.89 -51.27
C ASP A 333 31.72 16.38 -51.10
N ALA A 334 32.05 15.82 -49.93
CA ALA A 334 31.84 14.41 -49.59
C ALA A 334 30.45 14.13 -48.98
N PHE A 335 29.69 15.16 -48.60
CA PHE A 335 28.40 15.01 -47.92
C PHE A 335 27.32 14.35 -48.80
N PRO A 336 27.18 14.69 -50.10
CA PRO A 336 26.20 14.02 -50.96
C PRO A 336 26.43 12.51 -51.07
N ALA A 337 27.69 12.08 -51.16
CA ALA A 337 28.05 10.66 -51.21
C ALA A 337 27.77 9.97 -49.87
N LEU A 338 28.12 10.61 -48.75
CA LEU A 338 27.80 10.12 -47.40
C LEU A 338 26.30 9.94 -47.20
N PHE A 339 25.48 10.94 -47.58
CA PHE A 339 24.03 10.85 -47.41
C PHE A 339 23.42 9.78 -48.33
N SER A 340 23.91 9.64 -49.56
CA SER A 340 23.46 8.57 -50.46
C SER A 340 23.76 7.17 -49.90
N ASP A 341 24.92 6.97 -49.28
CA ASP A 341 25.28 5.70 -48.65
C ASP A 341 24.47 5.47 -47.36
N LEU A 342 24.26 6.50 -46.53
CA LEU A 342 23.40 6.42 -45.35
C LEU A 342 21.96 6.05 -45.73
N GLU A 343 21.42 6.67 -46.78
CA GLU A 343 20.07 6.42 -47.29
C GLU A 343 19.93 5.00 -47.86
N GLY A 344 20.99 4.42 -48.41
CA GLY A 344 21.05 3.01 -48.81
C GLY A 344 21.03 2.00 -47.64
N HIS A 345 21.40 2.44 -46.43
CA HIS A 345 21.36 1.65 -45.19
C HIS A 345 20.10 1.93 -44.34
N VAL A 346 19.27 2.90 -44.73
CA VAL A 346 17.96 3.15 -44.11
C VAL A 346 17.05 1.94 -44.33
N GLY A 347 16.48 1.42 -43.24
CA GLY A 347 15.64 0.21 -43.24
C GLY A 347 16.38 -1.11 -43.06
N ARG A 348 17.72 -1.12 -43.06
CA ARG A 348 18.55 -2.29 -42.67
C ARG A 348 19.22 -2.09 -41.32
N ASP A 349 20.05 -1.05 -41.22
CA ASP A 349 20.89 -0.78 -40.04
C ASP A 349 20.57 0.59 -39.42
N ILE A 350 19.97 1.50 -40.19
CA ILE A 350 19.62 2.87 -39.77
C ILE A 350 18.10 3.03 -39.86
N VAL A 351 17.47 3.50 -38.78
CA VAL A 351 16.01 3.75 -38.75
C VAL A 351 15.69 5.07 -39.45
N SER A 352 16.44 6.12 -39.15
CA SER A 352 16.35 7.43 -39.79
C SER A 352 17.63 8.21 -39.51
N TYR A 353 17.98 9.16 -40.37
CA TYR A 353 19.04 10.13 -40.08
C TYR A 353 18.52 11.55 -40.30
N GLY A 354 18.97 12.47 -39.44
CA GLY A 354 18.68 13.89 -39.55
C GLY A 354 19.98 14.68 -39.71
N VAL A 355 19.92 15.77 -40.47
CA VAL A 355 21.04 16.71 -40.60
C VAL A 355 20.58 18.04 -40.03
N SER A 356 21.19 18.47 -38.93
CA SER A 356 20.99 19.80 -38.36
C SER A 356 22.29 20.61 -38.49
N ILE A 357 22.13 21.88 -38.80
CA ILE A 357 23.23 22.85 -38.69
C ILE A 357 23.18 23.36 -37.26
N THR A 358 24.27 23.26 -36.49
CA THR A 358 24.34 23.84 -35.15
C THR A 358 24.11 25.34 -35.23
N THR A 359 22.96 25.77 -34.76
CA THR A 359 22.60 27.19 -34.65
C THR A 359 23.07 27.74 -33.30
N LEU A 360 23.13 29.06 -33.14
CA LEU A 360 23.47 29.67 -31.84
C LEU A 360 22.44 29.32 -30.75
N ASP A 361 21.20 29.06 -31.14
CA ASP A 361 20.12 28.67 -30.23
C ASP A 361 20.37 27.27 -29.63
N ASP A 362 20.91 26.32 -30.42
CA ASP A 362 21.29 24.98 -29.94
C ASP A 362 22.45 25.04 -28.92
N VAL A 363 23.40 25.96 -29.12
CA VAL A 363 24.51 26.19 -28.20
C VAL A 363 24.01 26.82 -26.90
N PHE A 364 23.04 27.74 -26.99
CA PHE A 364 22.46 28.41 -25.83
C PHE A 364 21.65 27.45 -24.95
N LEU A 365 20.77 26.63 -25.54
CA LEU A 365 19.99 25.62 -24.83
C LEU A 365 20.86 24.57 -24.13
N LYS A 366 21.98 24.19 -24.77
CA LYS A 366 22.92 23.23 -24.19
C LYS A 366 23.68 23.79 -22.99
N LEU A 367 24.04 25.08 -23.04
CA LEU A 367 24.66 25.78 -21.91
C LEU A 367 23.68 26.02 -20.74
N GLU A 368 22.38 26.24 -21.03
CA GLU A 368 21.35 26.37 -19.99
C GLU A 368 21.10 25.03 -19.26
N GLY A 369 21.01 23.93 -20.02
CA GLY A 369 20.88 22.58 -19.45
C GLY A 369 22.08 22.17 -18.59
N GLU A 370 23.31 22.53 -18.99
CA GLU A 370 24.51 22.30 -18.18
C GLU A 370 24.57 23.22 -16.94
N ALA A 371 24.08 24.46 -17.04
CA ALA A 371 24.05 25.42 -15.92
C ALA A 371 23.00 25.08 -14.84
N GLU A 372 21.94 24.35 -15.17
CA GLU A 372 21.00 23.81 -14.18
C GLU A 372 21.60 22.65 -13.37
N ILE A 373 22.50 21.86 -13.97
CA ILE A 373 23.18 20.74 -13.29
C ILE A 373 24.22 21.27 -12.27
N GLU A 374 24.89 22.39 -12.55
CA GLU A 374 25.86 23.00 -11.62
C GLU A 374 25.21 23.77 -10.45
N LYS A 375 23.95 24.20 -10.55
CA LYS A 375 23.27 24.95 -9.48
C LYS A 375 22.71 24.07 -8.35
N GLY A 376 22.88 22.76 -8.42
CA GLY A 376 22.39 21.81 -7.41
C GLY A 376 23.07 21.85 -6.04
N ASP A 377 24.18 22.59 -5.88
CA ASP A 377 25.05 22.45 -4.71
C ASP A 377 25.17 23.68 -3.78
N TYR A 378 24.36 24.73 -3.96
CA TYR A 378 24.33 25.85 -3.00
C TYR A 378 22.91 26.41 -2.80
N GLY A 379 22.32 26.19 -1.61
CA GLY A 379 21.07 26.87 -1.22
C GLY A 379 20.39 26.30 0.03
N VAL A 380 21.03 26.46 1.19
CA VAL A 380 20.44 26.21 2.52
C VAL A 380 19.94 27.54 3.12
N PHE A 381 18.72 27.53 3.66
CA PHE A 381 17.96 28.57 4.41
C PHE A 381 17.25 29.69 3.61
N ALA A 382 15.91 29.58 3.53
CA ALA A 382 14.99 30.66 3.92
C ALA A 382 13.62 30.06 4.31
N GLN A 383 13.05 30.62 5.37
CA GLN A 383 11.83 30.20 6.07
C GLN A 383 10.52 30.53 5.33
N GLU A 384 9.50 29.81 5.76
CA GLU A 384 8.04 29.99 5.59
C GLU A 384 7.56 31.43 5.33
N GLN A 385 6.68 31.56 4.34
CA GLN A 385 5.44 32.34 4.45
C GLN A 385 4.42 31.85 3.44
N ASN A 386 3.22 31.53 3.93
CA ASN A 386 1.99 31.48 3.15
C ASN A 386 1.77 32.85 2.49
N GLU A 387 1.44 32.88 1.22
CA GLU A 387 0.37 33.71 0.67
C GLU A 387 0.03 33.24 -0.74
N GLU A 388 -1.25 33.38 -1.06
CA GLU A 388 -1.91 33.03 -2.32
C GLU A 388 -1.28 33.80 -3.49
N GLU A 389 -0.99 33.14 -4.61
CA GLU A 389 -1.00 33.80 -5.91
C GLU A 389 -1.22 32.80 -7.05
N ASP A 390 -2.28 33.07 -7.80
CA ASP A 390 -2.51 32.60 -9.15
C ASP A 390 -1.26 32.85 -10.01
N HIS A 391 -0.57 31.78 -10.41
CA HIS A 391 0.31 31.86 -11.57
C HIS A 391 0.19 30.61 -12.42
N PHE A 392 -0.43 30.84 -13.58
CA PHE A 392 -0.40 30.08 -14.81
C PHE A 392 1.02 29.54 -15.11
N SER A 393 1.33 28.32 -14.66
CA SER A 393 2.41 27.51 -15.24
C SER A 393 1.77 26.56 -16.25
N SER A 394 2.01 26.86 -17.53
CA SER A 394 1.74 25.94 -18.63
C SER A 394 2.80 24.83 -18.59
N GLU A 395 2.62 23.85 -17.70
CA GLU A 395 3.31 22.57 -17.86
C GLU A 395 2.75 21.88 -19.11
N PRO A 396 3.60 21.27 -19.97
CA PRO A 396 3.12 20.56 -21.15
C PRO A 396 2.20 19.40 -20.74
N GLU A 397 1.00 19.37 -21.31
CA GLU A 397 -0.01 18.33 -21.12
C GLU A 397 0.41 17.00 -21.78
N ASP A 398 1.47 16.36 -21.29
CA ASP A 398 2.02 15.18 -21.95
C ASP A 398 1.45 13.90 -21.35
N SER A 399 0.79 13.08 -22.17
CA SER A 399 0.47 11.68 -21.83
C SER A 399 1.02 10.82 -22.95
N SER A 400 1.86 9.84 -22.61
CA SER A 400 2.52 8.99 -23.60
C SER A 400 2.12 7.53 -23.46
N LEU A 401 2.05 6.85 -24.60
CA LEU A 401 1.75 5.42 -24.71
C LEU A 401 2.93 4.77 -25.44
N LEU A 402 3.52 3.78 -24.80
CA LEU A 402 4.70 3.03 -25.25
C LEU A 402 4.28 1.56 -25.49
N MET A 403 4.83 0.89 -26.50
CA MET A 403 4.40 -0.45 -26.92
C MET A 403 5.57 -1.44 -26.92
N SER A 404 5.30 -2.70 -26.55
CA SER A 404 6.23 -3.84 -26.63
C SER A 404 5.80 -4.86 -27.66
N ASP A 405 6.72 -5.27 -28.52
CA ASP A 405 6.52 -6.38 -29.46
C ASP A 405 6.95 -7.75 -28.87
N SER A 406 8.00 -7.81 -28.05
CA SER A 406 8.50 -9.07 -27.46
C SER A 406 8.37 -9.10 -25.94
N GLY A 407 7.35 -9.79 -25.44
CA GLY A 407 7.24 -10.04 -24.01
C GLY A 407 8.38 -10.92 -23.52
N THR A 408 9.33 -10.36 -22.77
CA THR A 408 10.05 -11.18 -21.79
C THR A 408 8.99 -11.82 -20.87
N PRO A 409 9.17 -13.07 -20.43
CA PRO A 409 8.17 -13.73 -19.60
C PRO A 409 8.10 -13.01 -18.24
N THR A 410 7.20 -12.03 -18.16
CA THR A 410 6.79 -11.43 -16.89
C THR A 410 6.20 -12.55 -16.05
N ILE A 411 6.60 -12.59 -14.79
CA ILE A 411 6.10 -13.58 -13.85
C ILE A 411 4.57 -13.40 -13.81
N SER A 412 3.81 -14.49 -13.84
CA SER A 412 2.35 -14.44 -13.86
C SER A 412 1.73 -15.35 -12.81
N GLY A 413 0.48 -15.05 -12.41
CA GLY A 413 -0.28 -15.84 -11.45
C GLY A 413 0.18 -15.66 -10.00
N LEU A 414 0.22 -16.75 -9.23
CA LEU A 414 0.54 -16.75 -7.79
C LEU A 414 1.95 -16.22 -7.49
N ALA A 415 2.91 -16.47 -8.38
CA ALA A 415 4.27 -15.98 -8.22
C ALA A 415 4.33 -14.44 -8.36
N LEU A 416 3.57 -13.87 -9.29
CA LEU A 416 3.42 -12.42 -9.45
C LEU A 416 2.75 -11.81 -8.23
N TRP A 417 1.66 -12.43 -7.76
CA TRP A 417 0.95 -11.97 -6.57
C TRP A 417 1.87 -11.95 -5.34
N ARG A 418 2.63 -13.03 -5.11
CA ARG A 418 3.61 -13.09 -4.02
C ARG A 418 4.67 -11.99 -4.15
N GLN A 419 5.11 -11.72 -5.37
CA GLN A 419 6.08 -10.65 -5.64
C GLN A 419 5.48 -9.27 -5.38
N GLN A 420 4.25 -9.00 -5.82
CA GLN A 420 3.53 -7.75 -5.58
C GLN A 420 3.27 -7.52 -4.09
N VAL A 421 2.82 -8.54 -3.36
CA VAL A 421 2.65 -8.46 -1.91
C VAL A 421 3.97 -8.14 -1.22
N LEU A 422 5.07 -8.78 -1.64
CA LEU A 422 6.39 -8.50 -1.07
C LEU A 422 6.89 -7.10 -1.45
N ALA A 423 6.58 -6.61 -2.65
CA ALA A 423 6.89 -5.24 -3.07
C ALA A 423 6.10 -4.21 -2.25
N VAL A 424 4.82 -4.44 -2.00
CA VAL A 424 3.99 -3.59 -1.14
C VAL A 424 4.48 -3.61 0.31
N ALA A 425 4.86 -4.79 0.83
CA ALA A 425 5.48 -4.91 2.15
C ALA A 425 6.81 -4.13 2.21
N ARG A 426 7.62 -4.20 1.15
CA ARG A 426 8.85 -3.41 1.01
C ARG A 426 8.56 -1.91 0.99
N ILE A 427 7.56 -1.44 0.25
CA ILE A 427 7.14 -0.02 0.26
C ILE A 427 6.80 0.42 1.68
N ARG A 428 5.97 -0.36 2.40
CA ARG A 428 5.59 -0.04 3.78
C ARG A 428 6.80 -0.01 4.71
N TYR A 429 7.72 -0.96 4.57
CA TYR A 429 8.96 -1.01 5.35
C TYR A 429 9.87 0.20 5.08
N LEU A 430 10.11 0.53 3.81
CA LEU A 430 10.92 1.69 3.42
C LEU A 430 10.27 3.00 3.88
N LYS A 431 8.94 3.11 3.77
CA LYS A 431 8.19 4.26 4.30
C LYS A 431 8.39 4.43 5.80
N VAL A 432 8.38 3.35 6.58
CA VAL A 432 8.63 3.38 8.03
C VAL A 432 10.07 3.80 8.35
N ILE A 433 11.06 3.32 7.59
CA ILE A 433 12.47 3.71 7.80
C ILE A 433 12.68 5.18 7.45
N HIS A 434 12.16 5.63 6.30
CA HIS A 434 12.34 6.99 5.82
C HIS A 434 11.51 8.00 6.62
N ASP A 435 10.46 7.55 7.30
CA ASP A 435 9.66 8.33 8.24
C ASP A 435 9.85 7.86 9.70
N ILE A 436 11.12 7.76 10.12
CA ILE A 436 11.47 7.39 11.50
C ILE A 436 10.88 8.37 12.54
N LYS A 437 10.59 9.62 12.15
CA LYS A 437 9.94 10.61 13.01
C LYS A 437 8.48 10.23 13.30
N GLY A 438 7.71 9.91 12.26
CA GLY A 438 6.34 9.42 12.41
C GLY A 438 6.28 8.14 13.24
N PHE A 439 7.18 7.19 12.96
CA PHE A 439 7.25 5.94 13.72
C PHE A 439 7.58 6.15 15.20
N ARG A 440 8.57 7.01 15.52
CA ARG A 440 8.90 7.36 16.91
C ARG A 440 7.74 8.02 17.64
N SER A 441 6.95 8.85 16.95
CA SER A 441 5.75 9.48 17.53
C SER A 441 4.68 8.44 17.89
N ILE A 442 4.41 7.49 16.99
CA ILE A 442 3.45 6.40 17.24
C ILE A 442 3.93 5.51 18.40
N LEU A 443 5.21 5.16 18.44
CA LEU A 443 5.78 4.36 19.52
C LEU A 443 5.70 5.08 20.87
N LEU A 444 5.94 6.40 20.89
CA LEU A 444 5.80 7.23 22.08
C LEU A 444 4.36 7.27 22.57
N LEU A 445 3.38 7.44 21.66
CA LEU A 445 1.96 7.42 21.99
C LEU A 445 1.55 6.07 22.60
N LEU A 446 1.99 4.97 21.99
CA LEU A 446 1.68 3.62 22.46
C LEU A 446 2.33 3.34 23.82
N ALA A 447 3.58 3.74 24.01
CA ALA A 447 4.27 3.65 25.30
C ALA A 447 3.56 4.47 26.39
N LEU A 448 3.04 5.66 26.07
CA LEU A 448 2.30 6.51 26.99
C LEU A 448 1.02 5.85 27.53
N PHE A 449 0.35 5.01 26.74
CA PHE A 449 -0.84 4.27 27.19
C PHE A 449 -0.54 2.93 27.85
N ILE A 450 0.45 2.18 27.37
CA ILE A 450 0.76 0.85 27.90
C ILE A 450 1.58 0.92 29.19
N LEU A 451 2.52 1.86 29.30
CA LEU A 451 3.42 1.94 30.45
C LEU A 451 2.64 2.12 31.77
N PRO A 452 1.63 3.01 31.89
CA PRO A 452 0.81 3.12 33.09
C PRO A 452 0.03 1.84 33.42
N LEU A 453 -0.47 1.13 32.42
CA LEU A 453 -1.20 -0.13 32.62
C LEU A 453 -0.28 -1.21 33.19
N VAL A 454 0.93 -1.32 32.64
CA VAL A 454 1.92 -2.30 33.11
C VAL A 454 2.41 -1.92 34.51
N THR A 455 2.71 -0.65 34.79
CA THR A 455 3.18 -0.22 36.11
C THR A 455 2.12 -0.40 37.18
N THR A 456 0.85 -0.08 36.90
CA THR A 456 -0.25 -0.32 37.83
C THR A 456 -0.41 -1.81 38.14
N THR A 457 -0.34 -2.68 37.12
CA THR A 457 -0.41 -4.13 37.30
C THR A 457 0.76 -4.64 38.16
N ILE A 458 1.99 -4.16 37.91
CA ILE A 458 3.17 -4.53 38.71
C ILE A 458 3.02 -4.07 40.17
N VAL A 459 2.53 -2.84 40.39
CA VAL A 459 2.33 -2.30 41.75
C VAL A 459 1.28 -3.12 42.50
N VAL A 460 0.14 -3.42 41.87
CA VAL A 460 -0.93 -4.23 42.47
C VAL A 460 -0.43 -5.64 42.81
N ASN A 461 0.28 -6.29 41.88
CA ASN A 461 0.82 -7.62 42.11
C ASN A 461 1.90 -7.62 43.21
N SER A 462 2.77 -6.60 43.23
CA SER A 462 3.78 -6.45 44.29
C SER A 462 3.15 -6.20 45.65
N PHE A 463 2.06 -5.42 45.71
CA PHE A 463 1.30 -5.19 46.94
C PHE A 463 0.62 -6.46 47.43
N HIS A 464 0.03 -7.27 46.54
CA HIS A 464 -0.55 -8.56 46.90
C HIS A 464 0.50 -9.58 47.37
N SER A 465 1.67 -9.64 46.73
CA SER A 465 2.73 -10.58 47.11
C SER A 465 3.40 -10.24 48.45
N THR A 466 3.33 -8.97 48.88
CA THR A 466 3.97 -8.49 50.13
C THR A 466 3.00 -8.42 51.31
N ASN A 467 1.70 -8.25 51.05
CA ASN A 467 0.66 -8.21 52.08
C ASN A 467 -0.11 -9.52 52.17
N THR A 468 0.56 -10.58 52.62
CA THR A 468 -0.16 -11.62 53.36
C THR A 468 -0.35 -11.10 54.78
N TRP A 469 -1.45 -10.40 55.06
CA TRP A 469 -1.81 -10.06 56.44
C TRP A 469 -2.06 -11.36 57.21
N GLU A 470 -1.05 -11.81 57.93
CA GLU A 470 -1.15 -12.96 58.81
C GLU A 470 -2.00 -12.53 60.02
N LEU A 471 -3.29 -12.86 60.01
CA LEU A 471 -4.19 -12.64 61.15
C LEU A 471 -3.69 -13.46 62.33
N THR A 472 -2.85 -12.85 63.16
CA THR A 472 -2.35 -13.43 64.39
C THR A 472 -3.33 -13.15 65.53
N PRO A 473 -3.70 -14.14 66.37
CA PRO A 473 -4.63 -13.95 67.50
C PRO A 473 -4.21 -12.83 68.47
N GLN A 474 -2.93 -12.47 68.45
CA GLN A 474 -2.32 -11.44 69.29
C GLN A 474 -2.79 -10.01 68.97
N LEU A 475 -3.42 -9.77 67.82
CA LEU A 475 -4.05 -8.48 67.51
C LEU A 475 -5.39 -8.28 68.25
N TYR A 476 -6.02 -9.36 68.71
CA TYR A 476 -7.39 -9.33 69.25
C TYR A 476 -7.43 -9.58 70.77
N PHE A 477 -6.48 -10.35 71.31
CA PHE A 477 -6.46 -10.73 72.72
C PHE A 477 -5.33 -10.05 73.52
N ARG A 478 -5.69 -9.51 74.68
CA ARG A 478 -4.76 -8.86 75.63
C ARG A 478 -3.87 -9.90 76.31
N ARG A 479 -2.57 -9.61 76.49
CA ARG A 479 -1.64 -10.46 77.24
C ARG A 479 -1.60 -10.12 78.74
N PRO A 480 -1.26 -11.08 79.62
CA PRO A 480 -1.05 -10.81 81.04
C PRO A 480 0.05 -9.75 81.27
N GLY A 481 -0.28 -8.65 81.95
CA GLY A 481 0.67 -7.57 82.29
C GLY A 481 0.65 -6.33 81.37
N ASP A 482 -0.02 -6.38 80.22
CA ASP A 482 -0.14 -5.22 79.32
C ASP A 482 -1.15 -4.19 79.84
N ARG A 483 -0.89 -2.89 79.59
CA ARG A 483 -1.81 -1.79 79.94
C ARG A 483 -3.11 -1.91 79.12
N ALA A 484 -4.24 -1.61 79.75
CA ALA A 484 -5.53 -1.59 79.05
C ALA A 484 -5.51 -0.57 77.89
N HIS A 485 -5.73 -1.03 76.66
CA HIS A 485 -5.87 -0.18 75.48
C HIS A 485 -7.35 0.01 75.15
N ARG A 486 -7.72 1.17 74.60
CA ARG A 486 -9.10 1.60 74.31
C ARG A 486 -9.88 0.67 73.36
N TYR A 487 -9.20 -0.21 72.63
CA TYR A 487 -9.79 -1.09 71.62
C TYR A 487 -9.98 -2.55 72.09
N TYR A 488 -9.61 -2.89 73.32
CA TYR A 488 -9.94 -4.21 73.90
C TYR A 488 -11.30 -4.17 74.59
N SER A 489 -12.16 -5.14 74.26
CA SER A 489 -13.44 -5.34 74.93
C SER A 489 -13.32 -6.42 75.99
N ASN A 490 -13.86 -6.15 77.19
CA ASN A 490 -13.96 -7.17 78.23
C ASN A 490 -15.15 -8.10 77.93
N LEU A 491 -14.89 -9.40 77.90
CA LEU A 491 -15.91 -10.45 77.79
C LEU A 491 -16.06 -11.10 79.17
N LEU A 492 -17.29 -11.16 79.67
CA LEU A 492 -17.59 -11.80 80.95
C LEU A 492 -17.87 -13.29 80.74
N LEU A 493 -17.29 -14.16 81.56
CA LEU A 493 -17.63 -15.59 81.62
C LEU A 493 -18.30 -15.87 82.96
N VAL A 494 -19.59 -16.21 82.92
CA VAL A 494 -20.38 -16.50 84.12
C VAL A 494 -20.48 -18.01 84.31
N ASN A 495 -20.08 -18.48 85.48
CA ASN A 495 -20.13 -19.90 85.82
C ASN A 495 -21.36 -20.24 86.62
N THR A 496 -22.24 -21.06 86.05
CA THR A 496 -23.40 -21.60 86.77
C THR A 496 -23.27 -23.12 87.01
N THR A 497 -22.11 -23.73 86.74
CA THR A 497 -21.88 -25.18 86.87
C THR A 497 -21.60 -25.70 88.28
N GLY A 498 -21.24 -24.81 89.24
CA GLY A 498 -20.92 -25.17 90.62
C GLY A 498 -19.59 -25.90 90.84
N LEU A 499 -18.79 -26.09 89.79
CA LEU A 499 -17.44 -26.69 89.85
C LEU A 499 -16.35 -25.62 89.66
N PRO A 500 -15.13 -25.85 90.21
CA PRO A 500 -14.00 -24.94 89.99
C PRO A 500 -13.59 -24.94 88.51
N ILE A 501 -13.48 -23.75 87.93
CA ILE A 501 -13.16 -23.54 86.50
C ILE A 501 -11.65 -23.40 86.26
N GLU A 502 -10.83 -23.81 87.22
CA GLU A 502 -9.38 -23.64 87.20
C GLU A 502 -8.74 -24.21 85.92
N ASN A 503 -9.28 -25.31 85.39
CA ASN A 503 -8.80 -25.92 84.15
C ASN A 503 -9.05 -25.05 82.90
N LEU A 504 -10.18 -24.35 82.82
CA LEU A 504 -10.48 -23.45 81.71
C LEU A 504 -9.66 -22.16 81.84
N VAL A 505 -9.55 -21.62 83.06
CA VAL A 505 -8.71 -20.45 83.34
C VAL A 505 -7.27 -20.77 82.94
N HIS A 506 -6.74 -21.92 83.37
CA HIS A 506 -5.40 -22.39 83.01
C HIS A 506 -5.26 -22.61 81.50
N GLY A 507 -6.27 -23.16 80.81
CA GLY A 507 -6.28 -23.34 79.37
C GLY A 507 -6.22 -22.01 78.59
N ILE A 508 -6.95 -21.00 79.05
CA ILE A 508 -6.96 -19.66 78.43
C ILE A 508 -5.67 -18.91 78.74
N THR A 509 -5.17 -18.98 79.99
CA THR A 509 -3.89 -18.38 80.38
C THR A 509 -2.72 -19.04 79.65
N ALA A 510 -2.76 -20.34 79.39
CA ALA A 510 -1.75 -21.06 78.60
C ALA A 510 -1.68 -20.58 77.13
N GLN A 511 -2.74 -19.95 76.62
CA GLN A 511 -2.78 -19.33 75.30
C GLN A 511 -2.34 -17.84 75.32
N ASN A 512 -1.74 -17.36 76.42
CA ASN A 512 -1.30 -15.98 76.64
C ASN A 512 -2.42 -14.93 76.59
N ILE A 513 -3.64 -15.31 76.98
CA ILE A 513 -4.79 -14.40 77.09
C ILE A 513 -4.94 -13.97 78.56
N ALA A 514 -5.12 -12.67 78.79
CA ALA A 514 -5.34 -12.11 80.12
C ALA A 514 -6.74 -12.50 80.63
N VAL A 515 -6.78 -13.06 81.85
CA VAL A 515 -8.01 -13.46 82.54
C VAL A 515 -7.97 -12.85 83.94
N ASP A 516 -9.02 -12.11 84.29
CA ASP A 516 -9.22 -11.59 85.63
C ASP A 516 -10.36 -12.40 86.29
N VAL A 517 -10.07 -13.07 87.41
CA VAL A 517 -11.05 -13.90 88.15
C VAL A 517 -11.57 -13.09 89.33
N LEU A 518 -12.89 -12.97 89.44
CA LEU A 518 -13.59 -12.28 90.54
C LEU A 518 -14.48 -13.28 91.26
N ASP A 519 -14.23 -13.49 92.56
CA ASP A 519 -15.06 -14.34 93.41
C ASP A 519 -16.15 -13.51 94.10
N GLY A 520 -17.40 -13.62 93.64
CA GLY A 520 -18.55 -12.92 94.24
C GLY A 520 -19.83 -12.98 93.40
N PRO A 521 -21.00 -12.57 93.95
CA PRO A 521 -22.23 -12.46 93.18
C PRO A 521 -22.07 -11.37 92.11
N TYR A 522 -22.37 -11.74 90.86
CA TYR A 522 -22.35 -10.81 89.73
C TYR A 522 -23.56 -9.87 89.79
N ASP A 523 -23.33 -8.58 89.63
CA ASP A 523 -24.38 -7.54 89.60
C ASP A 523 -24.62 -7.12 88.13
N GLU A 524 -25.79 -7.46 87.58
CA GLU A 524 -26.14 -7.27 86.16
C GLU A 524 -26.09 -5.80 85.70
N ASN A 525 -26.04 -4.84 86.62
CA ASN A 525 -25.98 -3.40 86.31
C ASN A 525 -24.56 -2.88 86.01
N THR A 526 -23.53 -3.73 85.95
CA THR A 526 -22.17 -3.27 85.61
C THR A 526 -21.97 -3.12 84.10
N THR A 527 -21.89 -1.88 83.61
CA THR A 527 -21.65 -1.53 82.19
C THR A 527 -20.21 -1.74 81.69
N ALA A 528 -19.40 -2.50 82.44
CA ALA A 528 -17.96 -2.67 82.19
C ALA A 528 -17.61 -3.77 81.18
N TYR A 529 -18.61 -4.52 80.69
CA TYR A 529 -18.45 -5.68 79.82
C TYR A 529 -19.34 -5.55 78.58
N ASN A 530 -18.82 -5.88 77.40
CA ASN A 530 -19.56 -5.75 76.13
C ASN A 530 -20.41 -7.00 75.80
N GLY A 531 -20.26 -8.07 76.57
CA GLY A 531 -21.02 -9.31 76.43
C GLY A 531 -20.69 -10.29 77.56
N ALA A 532 -21.58 -11.25 77.78
CA ALA A 532 -21.41 -12.32 78.76
C ALA A 532 -21.69 -13.68 78.11
N ILE A 533 -20.86 -14.67 78.42
CA ILE A 533 -21.08 -16.08 78.06
C ILE A 533 -21.37 -16.82 79.36
N GLU A 534 -22.56 -17.41 79.44
CA GLU A 534 -22.95 -18.27 80.54
C GLU A 534 -22.52 -19.71 80.24
N ILE A 535 -21.75 -20.31 81.16
CA ILE A 535 -21.36 -21.72 81.10
C ILE A 535 -22.29 -22.47 82.05
N THR A 536 -23.28 -23.14 81.45
CA THR A 536 -24.17 -24.07 82.13
C THR A 536 -23.69 -25.50 81.93
N ARG A 537 -24.04 -26.39 82.85
CA ARG A 537 -23.83 -27.83 82.68
C ARG A 537 -25.10 -28.42 82.10
N ASP A 538 -25.00 -29.10 80.96
CA ASP A 538 -26.09 -29.93 80.48
C ASP A 538 -26.34 -31.06 81.49
N ASN A 539 -27.51 -31.05 82.11
CA ASN A 539 -28.00 -32.15 82.92
C ASN A 539 -28.47 -33.27 81.99
N ASN A 540 -27.52 -34.10 81.53
CA ASN A 540 -27.81 -35.43 81.01
C ASN A 540 -27.41 -36.50 82.04
#